data_AF-A0A8G1ZFC0-F1
#
_entry.id   AF-A0A8G1ZFC0-F1
#
_cell.length_a   1.000
_cell.length_b   1.000
_cell.length_c   1.000
_cell.angle_alpha   90.00
_cell.angle_beta   90.00
_cell.angle_gamma   90.00
#
_symmetry.space_group_name_H-M   'P 1'
#
loop_
_entity.id
_entity.type
_entity.pdbx_description
1 polymer ?
#
loop_
_entity_poly.entity_id
_entity_poly.type
_entity_poly.pdbx_seq_one_letter_code
_entity_poly.pdbx_strand_id
1 'polypeptide(L)'
;MTDAAATANDAHTPAETPAARDLFSKFDPLIAEREALLATGVRDPFAIVMDEVKSPTQAVIKGKDTILLGTYNYMGMTFDPDVVAAGKKALDEFGAGTTGSRVLNGTYQGHAEVETALREFYGTSGAMVFSTGYQANLGVISTLAGKGDYVILDADSHASIYDGCFLGDAEIVRFRHNSVEDLAKRLARLPADALKLVVLEGVYSMLGDVAPLPEMVAAVRQHSNCMILVDEAHGMGFFGQNGRGVYEEQGVEADVDFVVGTFSKSVGTVGGFCVSNHPKFEILRLVCRPYVFTASLPPSVVATAATSIRKLMHAGEKRAHLWKNSQRLHKGLTDLGFTLGTKTPQSAIIAVILTDQTQAVAMWQTLLELGLYVNMARPPATPAGTFLLRCSLCAEHSDEQVEQIIGMFEAAGKATGAIT
;
A
#
# COMPACT_ATOMS: atom_id res chain seq x y z
N MET A 1 -68.87 56.04 7.60
CA MET A 1 -68.08 56.75 6.58
C MET A 1 -67.20 57.72 7.35
N THR A 2 -65.88 57.68 7.39
CA THR A 2 -64.82 56.92 6.72
C THR A 2 -63.59 57.16 7.60
N ASP A 3 -62.89 56.13 8.05
CA ASP A 3 -61.58 56.29 8.68
C ASP A 3 -60.62 55.23 8.14
N ALA A 4 -59.44 55.71 7.75
CA ALA A 4 -58.39 54.96 7.09
C ALA A 4 -57.51 54.22 8.12
N ALA A 5 -57.02 53.03 7.76
CA ALA A 5 -55.82 52.48 8.36
C ALA A 5 -55.07 51.61 7.34
N ALA A 6 -53.79 51.91 7.22
CA ALA A 6 -52.83 51.41 6.26
C ALA A 6 -52.61 49.89 6.34
N THR A 7 -52.55 49.22 5.19
CA THR A 7 -52.03 47.86 5.08
C THR A 7 -50.51 47.91 5.03
N ALA A 8 -49.90 47.22 5.98
CA ALA A 8 -48.46 47.07 6.14
C ALA A 8 -47.82 46.45 4.89
N ASN A 9 -46.67 47.00 4.55
CA ASN A 9 -45.79 46.57 3.49
C ASN A 9 -45.09 45.28 3.96
N ASP A 10 -45.54 44.12 3.48
CA ASP A 10 -44.82 42.85 3.66
C ASP A 10 -43.50 42.95 2.88
N ALA A 11 -42.44 43.30 3.60
CA ALA A 11 -41.08 43.23 3.09
C ALA A 11 -40.75 41.75 2.85
N HIS A 12 -40.93 41.32 1.61
CA HIS A 12 -40.47 40.04 1.10
C HIS A 12 -38.94 40.04 1.19
N THR A 13 -38.39 39.46 2.26
CA THR A 13 -36.97 39.13 2.35
C THR A 13 -36.63 38.28 1.12
N PRO A 14 -35.69 38.68 0.25
CA PRO A 14 -35.31 37.84 -0.88
C PRO A 14 -34.83 36.51 -0.32
N ALA A 15 -35.50 35.42 -0.70
CA ALA A 15 -34.99 34.09 -0.42
C ALA A 15 -33.58 34.01 -1.01
N GLU A 16 -32.58 33.73 -0.17
CA GLU A 16 -31.22 33.49 -0.64
C GLU A 16 -31.29 32.46 -1.75
N THR A 17 -30.85 32.85 -2.95
CA THR A 17 -30.80 31.94 -4.09
C THR A 17 -29.84 30.81 -3.69
N PRO A 18 -30.25 29.54 -3.69
CA PRO A 18 -29.35 28.46 -3.34
C PRO A 18 -28.09 28.56 -4.19
N ALA A 19 -26.92 28.54 -3.56
CA ALA A 19 -25.65 28.58 -4.27
C ALA A 19 -25.67 27.55 -5.41
N ALA A 20 -25.26 27.97 -6.61
CA ALA A 20 -25.27 27.09 -7.77
C ALA A 20 -24.41 25.85 -7.46
N ARG A 21 -25.04 24.66 -7.53
CA ARG A 21 -24.36 23.39 -7.25
C ARG A 21 -23.80 22.80 -8.53
N ASP A 22 -22.63 22.17 -8.43
CA ASP A 22 -21.96 21.46 -9.51
C ASP A 22 -21.42 20.09 -9.04
N LEU A 23 -20.60 19.43 -9.86
CA LEU A 23 -19.99 18.15 -9.51
C LEU A 23 -19.02 18.24 -8.33
N PHE A 24 -18.52 19.43 -7.96
CA PHE A 24 -17.61 19.62 -6.83
C PHE A 24 -18.34 19.88 -5.52
N SER A 25 -19.60 20.32 -5.54
CA SER A 25 -20.36 20.59 -4.30
C SER A 25 -20.50 19.39 -3.35
N LYS A 26 -20.24 18.16 -3.81
CA LYS A 26 -20.19 16.97 -2.92
C LYS A 26 -18.93 16.92 -2.04
N PHE A 27 -17.92 17.73 -2.34
CA PHE A 27 -16.67 17.83 -1.57
C PHE A 27 -16.66 18.98 -0.57
N ASP A 28 -17.67 19.87 -0.57
CA ASP A 28 -17.75 21.00 0.37
C ASP A 28 -17.57 20.59 1.85
N PRO A 29 -18.14 19.46 2.33
CA PRO A 29 -17.88 19.02 3.71
C PRO A 29 -16.41 18.68 3.98
N LEU A 30 -15.72 18.04 3.01
CA LEU A 30 -14.31 17.68 3.14
C LEU A 30 -13.40 18.91 3.05
N ILE A 31 -13.77 19.88 2.22
CA ILE A 31 -13.09 21.18 2.13
C ILE A 31 -13.18 21.89 3.49
N ALA A 32 -14.39 21.99 4.06
CA ALA A 32 -14.61 22.61 5.36
C ALA A 32 -13.86 21.88 6.49
N GLU A 33 -13.82 20.54 6.48
CA GLU A 33 -13.05 19.75 7.45
C GLU A 33 -11.55 20.05 7.35
N ARG A 34 -10.99 20.11 6.14
CA ARG A 34 -9.58 20.45 5.94
C ARG A 34 -9.29 21.89 6.37
N GLU A 35 -10.13 22.85 6.05
CA GLU A 35 -9.96 24.25 6.48
C GLU A 35 -10.00 24.39 8.00
N ALA A 36 -10.95 23.71 8.66
CA ALA A 36 -11.03 23.69 10.12
C ALA A 36 -9.78 23.07 10.75
N LEU A 37 -9.24 21.99 10.18
CA LEU A 37 -7.98 21.40 10.64
C LEU A 37 -6.83 22.41 10.51
N LEU A 38 -6.65 23.02 9.33
CA LEU A 38 -5.54 23.96 9.09
C LEU A 38 -5.66 25.25 9.91
N ALA A 39 -6.87 25.70 10.24
CA ALA A 39 -7.10 26.88 11.08
C ALA A 39 -6.55 26.72 12.51
N THR A 40 -6.30 25.49 12.97
CA THR A 40 -5.64 25.23 14.26
C THR A 40 -4.13 25.55 14.27
N GLY A 41 -3.56 25.87 13.10
CA GLY A 41 -2.12 26.09 12.94
C GLY A 41 -1.32 24.80 12.74
N VAL A 42 -1.98 23.63 12.71
CA VAL A 42 -1.32 22.36 12.45
C VAL A 42 -0.79 22.28 11.04
N ARG A 43 0.27 21.51 10.87
CA ARG A 43 0.84 21.31 9.54
C ARG A 43 -0.08 20.44 8.68
N ASP A 44 -0.29 20.82 7.42
CA ASP A 44 -1.03 20.00 6.47
C ASP A 44 -0.26 18.68 6.19
N PRO A 45 -0.78 17.50 6.60
CA PRO A 45 -0.13 16.22 6.35
C PRO A 45 -0.16 15.82 4.88
N PHE A 46 -1.05 16.42 4.07
CA PHE A 46 -1.18 16.13 2.65
C PHE A 46 -0.34 17.04 1.75
N ALA A 47 0.36 18.04 2.32
CA ALA A 47 1.22 18.98 1.61
C ALA A 47 2.67 18.93 2.10
N ILE A 48 3.14 17.74 2.52
CA ILE A 48 4.55 17.51 2.80
C ILE A 48 5.30 17.37 1.48
N VAL A 49 6.42 18.09 1.38
CA VAL A 49 7.34 18.04 0.26
C VAL A 49 8.71 17.62 0.81
N MET A 50 9.31 16.61 0.19
CA MET A 50 10.70 16.25 0.42
C MET A 50 11.54 17.17 -0.47
N ASP A 51 11.98 18.31 0.06
CA ASP A 51 12.72 19.33 -0.70
C ASP A 51 14.01 18.74 -1.29
N GLU A 52 14.67 17.89 -0.50
CA GLU A 52 15.81 17.08 -0.91
C GLU A 52 15.69 15.68 -0.27
N VAL A 53 16.18 14.65 -0.95
CA VAL A 53 16.31 13.30 -0.39
C VAL A 53 17.79 12.93 -0.43
N LYS A 54 18.44 12.83 0.74
CA LYS A 54 19.88 12.64 0.89
C LYS A 54 20.27 11.16 0.83
N SER A 55 19.40 10.30 1.35
CA SER A 55 19.57 8.85 1.44
C SER A 55 18.20 8.16 1.55
N PRO A 56 18.13 6.82 1.59
CA PRO A 56 16.89 6.10 1.90
C PRO A 56 16.21 6.52 3.21
N THR A 57 16.97 7.09 4.16
CA THR A 57 16.52 7.35 5.53
C THR A 57 16.56 8.83 5.93
N GLN A 58 16.98 9.73 5.03
CA GLN A 58 17.14 11.15 5.34
C GLN A 58 16.65 12.04 4.20
N ALA A 59 15.89 13.07 4.56
CA ALA A 59 15.42 14.12 3.66
C ALA A 59 15.52 15.50 4.31
N VAL A 60 15.32 16.54 3.51
CA VAL A 60 15.07 17.90 3.97
C VAL A 60 13.58 18.19 3.79
N ILE A 61 12.89 18.57 4.86
CA ILE A 61 11.48 18.97 4.83
C ILE A 61 11.35 20.37 5.42
N LYS A 62 10.96 21.35 4.59
CA LYS A 62 10.96 22.78 4.93
C LYS A 62 12.28 23.26 5.55
N GLY A 63 13.39 22.90 4.89
CA GLY A 63 14.73 23.29 5.32
C GLY A 63 15.25 22.60 6.59
N LYS A 64 14.54 21.58 7.12
CA LYS A 64 14.98 20.80 8.27
C LYS A 64 15.38 19.38 7.88
N ASP A 65 16.56 18.97 8.32
CA ASP A 65 17.02 17.58 8.23
C ASP A 65 16.07 16.66 9.01
N THR A 66 15.55 15.65 8.32
CA THR A 66 14.47 14.79 8.80
C THR A 66 14.77 13.33 8.51
N ILE A 67 14.66 12.47 9.52
CA ILE A 67 14.70 11.02 9.39
C ILE A 67 13.39 10.54 8.74
N LEU A 68 13.50 9.67 7.75
CA LEU A 68 12.36 9.10 7.02
C LEU A 68 11.96 7.73 7.59
N LEU A 69 10.90 7.70 8.39
CA LEU A 69 10.30 6.47 8.92
C LEU A 69 8.87 6.25 8.39
N GLY A 70 8.54 6.89 7.27
CA GLY A 70 7.22 6.82 6.61
C GLY A 70 7.30 6.38 5.15
N THR A 71 8.38 5.72 4.72
CA THR A 71 8.52 5.22 3.34
C THR A 71 8.45 3.70 3.29
N TYR A 72 8.01 3.14 2.17
CA TYR A 72 8.04 1.68 1.93
C TYR A 72 9.33 1.23 1.25
N ASN A 73 10.42 1.97 1.43
CA ASN A 73 11.74 1.63 0.91
C ASN A 73 12.43 0.60 1.80
N TYR A 74 11.78 -0.54 2.04
CA TYR A 74 12.17 -1.53 3.05
C TYR A 74 13.63 -1.98 2.91
N MET A 75 14.12 -2.12 1.67
CA MET A 75 15.44 -2.67 1.38
C MET A 75 16.46 -1.59 0.99
N GLY A 76 16.06 -0.31 0.99
CA GLY A 76 16.94 0.83 0.71
C GLY A 76 17.47 0.87 -0.73
N MET A 77 16.72 0.32 -1.69
CA MET A 77 17.23 0.09 -3.06
C MET A 77 17.24 1.35 -3.93
N THR A 78 16.54 2.41 -3.53
CA THR A 78 16.41 3.65 -4.31
C THR A 78 17.72 4.40 -4.53
N PHE A 79 18.73 4.18 -3.67
CA PHE A 79 20.08 4.74 -3.78
C PHE A 79 21.14 3.68 -4.04
N ASP A 80 20.74 2.43 -4.33
CA ASP A 80 21.70 1.38 -4.66
C ASP A 80 22.49 1.77 -5.92
N PRO A 81 23.83 1.73 -5.90
CA PRO A 81 24.65 2.25 -6.98
C PRO A 81 24.43 1.51 -8.32
N ASP A 82 24.18 0.20 -8.27
CA ASP A 82 23.94 -0.59 -9.48
C ASP A 82 22.54 -0.30 -10.05
N VAL A 83 21.55 -0.11 -9.17
CA VAL A 83 20.19 0.28 -9.56
C VAL A 83 20.20 1.66 -10.24
N VAL A 84 20.86 2.65 -9.64
CA VAL A 84 20.97 4.00 -10.21
C VAL A 84 21.74 3.98 -11.54
N ALA A 85 22.83 3.22 -11.63
CA ALA A 85 23.62 3.09 -12.86
C ALA A 85 22.80 2.46 -13.99
N ALA A 86 22.01 1.42 -13.71
CA ALA A 86 21.13 0.79 -14.68
C ALA A 86 20.09 1.75 -15.24
N GLY A 87 19.50 2.60 -14.38
CA GLY A 87 18.55 3.63 -14.80
C GLY A 87 19.17 4.67 -15.73
N LYS A 88 20.36 5.18 -15.39
CA LYS A 88 21.12 6.14 -16.22
C LYS A 88 21.45 5.55 -17.58
N LYS A 89 22.02 4.34 -17.60
CA LYS A 89 22.36 3.64 -18.84
C LYS A 89 21.14 3.47 -19.76
N ALA A 90 20.00 3.05 -19.20
CA ALA A 90 18.80 2.85 -19.97
C ALA A 90 18.21 4.16 -20.54
N LEU A 91 18.37 5.30 -19.84
CA LEU A 91 18.02 6.62 -20.39
C LEU A 91 18.87 6.96 -21.62
N ASP A 92 20.18 6.71 -21.55
CA ASP A 92 21.11 6.99 -22.65
C ASP A 92 20.85 6.09 -23.87
N GLU A 93 20.54 4.81 -23.65
CA GLU A 93 20.41 3.81 -24.72
C GLU A 93 19.00 3.74 -25.34
N PHE A 94 17.94 3.93 -24.55
CA PHE A 94 16.56 3.71 -24.97
C PHE A 94 15.66 4.94 -24.83
N GLY A 95 16.19 6.05 -24.31
CA GLY A 95 15.46 7.29 -24.14
C GLY A 95 14.49 7.28 -22.95
N ALA A 96 13.67 8.33 -22.87
CA ALA A 96 12.85 8.63 -21.70
C ALA A 96 11.57 7.78 -21.56
N GLY A 97 11.13 7.09 -22.62
CA GLY A 97 9.86 6.35 -22.62
C GLY A 97 9.61 5.60 -23.91
N THR A 98 8.59 4.74 -23.90
CA THR A 98 8.27 3.84 -25.02
C THR A 98 7.22 4.39 -25.97
N THR A 99 6.39 5.33 -25.52
CA THR A 99 5.27 5.93 -26.27
C THR A 99 4.26 4.90 -26.82
N GLY A 100 4.10 3.75 -26.14
CA GLY A 100 3.22 2.69 -26.64
C GLY A 100 2.83 1.67 -25.58
N SER A 101 1.74 0.96 -25.85
CA SER A 101 1.28 -0.17 -25.04
C SER A 101 2.16 -1.40 -25.25
N ARG A 102 2.25 -2.27 -24.23
CA ARG A 102 2.97 -3.54 -24.27
C ARG A 102 2.52 -4.45 -25.43
N VAL A 103 1.25 -4.42 -25.81
CA VAL A 103 0.72 -5.25 -26.91
C VAL A 103 0.92 -4.67 -28.31
N LEU A 104 1.53 -3.48 -28.40
CA LEU A 104 1.88 -2.81 -29.65
C LEU A 104 3.41 -2.61 -29.70
N ASN A 105 3.87 -1.36 -29.75
CA ASN A 105 5.28 -0.99 -29.85
C ASN A 105 5.99 -0.79 -28.50
N GLY A 106 5.30 -1.00 -27.38
CA GLY A 106 5.80 -0.65 -26.04
C GLY A 106 6.66 -1.71 -25.36
N THR A 107 6.89 -2.88 -25.97
CA THR A 107 7.73 -3.93 -25.38
C THR A 107 9.16 -3.83 -25.90
N TYR A 108 10.07 -3.32 -25.07
CA TYR A 108 11.52 -3.29 -25.34
C TYR A 108 12.24 -4.41 -24.58
N GLN A 109 13.52 -4.64 -24.88
CA GLN A 109 14.37 -5.63 -24.22
C GLN A 109 14.29 -5.59 -22.69
N GLY A 110 14.38 -4.40 -22.08
CA GLY A 110 14.29 -4.25 -20.62
C GLY A 110 12.96 -4.74 -20.00
N HIS A 111 11.87 -4.77 -20.78
CA HIS A 111 10.58 -5.30 -20.31
C HIS A 111 10.61 -6.83 -20.23
N ALA A 112 11.23 -7.50 -21.20
CA ALA A 112 11.42 -8.94 -21.16
C ALA A 112 12.40 -9.33 -20.03
N GLU A 113 13.43 -8.51 -19.78
CA GLU A 113 14.40 -8.73 -18.70
C GLU A 113 13.79 -8.62 -17.31
N VAL A 114 12.94 -7.61 -17.05
CA VAL A 114 12.26 -7.48 -15.74
C VAL A 114 11.26 -8.61 -15.50
N GLU A 115 10.54 -9.06 -16.54
CA GLU A 115 9.65 -10.23 -16.43
C GLU A 115 10.46 -11.53 -16.21
N THR A 116 11.66 -11.62 -16.78
CA THR A 116 12.57 -12.74 -16.51
C THR A 116 13.11 -12.69 -15.08
N ALA A 117 13.50 -11.51 -14.59
CA ALA A 117 13.93 -11.34 -13.20
C ALA A 117 12.84 -11.74 -12.20
N LEU A 118 11.57 -11.42 -12.48
CA LEU A 118 10.43 -11.86 -11.67
C LEU A 118 10.26 -13.38 -11.67
N ARG A 119 10.35 -14.02 -12.85
CA ARG A 119 10.26 -15.49 -12.95
C ARG A 119 11.36 -16.18 -12.15
N GLU A 120 12.59 -15.65 -12.19
CA GLU A 120 13.70 -16.14 -11.41
C GLU A 120 13.49 -15.92 -9.89
N PHE A 121 13.05 -14.73 -9.48
CA PHE A 121 12.80 -14.39 -8.08
C PHE A 121 11.73 -15.29 -7.46
N TYR A 122 10.60 -15.45 -8.15
CA TYR A 122 9.45 -16.21 -7.66
C TYR A 122 9.46 -17.69 -8.02
N GLY A 123 10.40 -18.15 -8.87
CA GLY A 123 10.41 -19.54 -9.34
C GLY A 123 9.18 -19.92 -10.16
N THR A 124 8.68 -19.00 -10.98
CA THR A 124 7.43 -19.16 -11.75
C THR A 124 7.66 -19.20 -13.26
N SER A 125 6.76 -19.85 -14.00
CA SER A 125 6.84 -19.91 -15.46
C SER A 125 6.34 -18.64 -16.15
N GLY A 126 5.39 -17.91 -15.55
CA GLY A 126 4.77 -16.72 -16.10
C GLY A 126 4.95 -15.50 -15.21
N ALA A 127 5.21 -14.34 -15.82
CA ALA A 127 5.31 -13.05 -15.14
C ALA A 127 4.82 -11.92 -16.05
N MET A 128 3.86 -11.14 -15.58
CA MET A 128 3.20 -10.08 -16.32
C MET A 128 3.36 -8.76 -15.57
N VAL A 129 4.07 -7.80 -16.19
CA VAL A 129 4.33 -6.48 -15.59
C VAL A 129 3.30 -5.44 -16.03
N PHE A 130 2.76 -4.72 -15.05
CA PHE A 130 1.83 -3.61 -15.16
C PHE A 130 2.53 -2.28 -14.84
N SER A 131 1.96 -1.17 -15.29
CA SER A 131 2.54 0.16 -15.06
C SER A 131 2.44 0.64 -13.60
N THR A 132 1.58 0.03 -12.78
CA THR A 132 1.53 0.24 -11.31
C THR A 132 1.03 -1.02 -10.60
N GLY A 133 1.38 -1.19 -9.31
CA GLY A 133 0.79 -2.22 -8.45
C GLY A 133 -0.73 -2.10 -8.32
N TYR A 134 -1.25 -0.87 -8.31
CA TYR A 134 -2.68 -0.60 -8.36
C TYR A 134 -3.32 -1.22 -9.62
N GLN A 135 -2.75 -0.99 -10.81
CA GLN A 135 -3.23 -1.59 -12.06
C GLN A 135 -3.10 -3.10 -12.11
N ALA A 136 -2.10 -3.69 -11.44
CA ALA A 136 -1.95 -5.14 -11.33
C ALA A 136 -3.15 -5.73 -10.57
N ASN A 137 -3.46 -5.23 -9.37
CA ASN A 137 -4.64 -5.67 -8.61
C ASN A 137 -5.94 -5.40 -9.39
N LEU A 138 -6.14 -4.15 -9.84
CA LEU A 138 -7.32 -3.75 -10.61
C LEU A 138 -7.56 -4.67 -11.80
N GLY A 139 -6.51 -4.92 -12.59
CA GLY A 139 -6.57 -5.69 -13.82
C GLY A 139 -6.73 -7.18 -13.60
N VAL A 140 -5.92 -7.78 -12.72
CA VAL A 140 -5.96 -9.23 -12.49
C VAL A 140 -7.31 -9.65 -11.90
N ILE A 141 -7.80 -8.93 -10.88
CA ILE A 141 -9.06 -9.25 -10.21
C ILE A 141 -10.25 -9.09 -11.16
N SER A 142 -10.38 -7.92 -11.81
CA SER A 142 -11.52 -7.64 -12.72
C SER A 142 -11.52 -8.48 -14.00
N THR A 143 -10.38 -9.08 -14.37
CA THR A 143 -10.27 -9.92 -15.57
C THR A 143 -10.46 -11.40 -15.27
N LEU A 144 -9.99 -11.89 -14.11
CA LEU A 144 -10.09 -13.30 -13.75
C LEU A 144 -11.50 -13.72 -13.32
N ALA A 145 -12.20 -12.88 -12.56
CA ALA A 145 -13.53 -13.18 -12.06
C ALA A 145 -14.58 -12.35 -12.81
N GLY A 146 -15.49 -13.03 -13.50
CA GLY A 146 -16.55 -12.42 -14.30
C GLY A 146 -17.94 -12.63 -13.73
N LYS A 147 -18.95 -12.37 -14.57
CA LYS A 147 -20.36 -12.54 -14.20
C LYS A 147 -20.67 -13.99 -13.84
N GLY A 148 -21.19 -14.19 -12.63
CA GLY A 148 -21.53 -15.51 -12.09
C GLY A 148 -20.40 -16.14 -11.25
N ASP A 149 -19.22 -15.53 -11.26
CA ASP A 149 -18.11 -15.89 -10.38
C ASP A 149 -18.14 -15.07 -9.09
N TYR A 150 -17.27 -15.42 -8.14
CA TYR A 150 -17.15 -14.75 -6.85
C TYR A 150 -15.73 -14.26 -6.59
N VAL A 151 -15.60 -13.05 -6.04
CA VAL A 151 -14.37 -12.58 -5.40
C VAL A 151 -14.59 -12.54 -3.89
N ILE A 152 -13.75 -13.28 -3.16
CA ILE A 152 -13.77 -13.35 -1.71
C ILE A 152 -12.54 -12.63 -1.18
N LEU A 153 -12.73 -11.62 -0.35
CA LEU A 153 -11.64 -10.76 0.14
C LEU A 153 -11.83 -10.36 1.61
N ASP A 154 -10.73 -10.02 2.26
CA ASP A 154 -10.74 -9.48 3.62
C ASP A 154 -11.47 -8.14 3.64
N ALA A 155 -12.26 -7.87 4.69
CA ALA A 155 -12.99 -6.62 4.82
C ALA A 155 -12.08 -5.37 4.80
N ASP A 156 -10.82 -5.51 5.20
CA ASP A 156 -9.85 -4.41 5.28
C ASP A 156 -8.81 -4.47 4.15
N SER A 157 -9.11 -5.20 3.07
CA SER A 157 -8.24 -5.30 1.89
C SER A 157 -7.88 -3.93 1.31
N HIS A 158 -6.69 -3.83 0.70
CA HIS A 158 -6.20 -2.63 0.04
C HIS A 158 -7.19 -2.08 -1.00
N ALA A 159 -7.26 -0.76 -1.13
CA ALA A 159 -8.21 -0.08 -2.02
C ALA A 159 -8.16 -0.59 -3.48
N SER A 160 -6.98 -0.90 -4.02
CA SER A 160 -6.88 -1.44 -5.38
C SER A 160 -7.54 -2.81 -5.58
N ILE A 161 -7.64 -3.62 -4.52
CA ILE A 161 -8.35 -4.90 -4.54
C ILE A 161 -9.85 -4.63 -4.63
N TYR A 162 -10.35 -3.70 -3.81
CA TYR A 162 -11.73 -3.22 -3.88
C TYR A 162 -12.07 -2.59 -5.23
N ASP A 163 -11.20 -1.75 -5.78
CA ASP A 163 -11.42 -1.14 -7.09
C ASP A 163 -11.39 -2.19 -8.22
N GLY A 164 -10.57 -3.24 -8.08
CA GLY A 164 -10.64 -4.44 -8.93
C GLY A 164 -12.01 -5.12 -8.88
N CYS A 165 -12.58 -5.25 -7.68
CA CYS A 165 -13.93 -5.78 -7.49
C CYS A 165 -14.99 -4.87 -8.11
N PHE A 166 -14.91 -3.55 -7.90
CA PHE A 166 -15.88 -2.59 -8.42
C PHE A 166 -15.82 -2.40 -9.94
N LEU A 167 -14.65 -2.64 -10.56
CA LEU A 167 -14.50 -2.62 -12.01
C LEU A 167 -15.05 -3.90 -12.67
N GLY A 168 -14.96 -5.04 -12.00
CA GLY A 168 -15.42 -6.33 -12.50
C GLY A 168 -16.94 -6.54 -12.36
N ASP A 169 -17.41 -7.68 -12.88
CA ASP A 169 -18.83 -8.08 -12.86
C ASP A 169 -19.10 -9.28 -11.92
N ALA A 170 -18.13 -9.64 -11.08
CA ALA A 170 -18.23 -10.75 -10.13
C ALA A 170 -19.03 -10.38 -8.87
N GLU A 171 -19.58 -11.38 -8.20
CA GLU A 171 -20.22 -11.21 -6.89
C GLU A 171 -19.17 -11.07 -5.79
N ILE A 172 -19.29 -10.04 -4.95
CA ILE A 172 -18.27 -9.68 -3.96
C ILE A 172 -18.64 -10.17 -2.56
N VAL A 173 -17.75 -10.95 -1.94
CA VAL A 173 -17.96 -11.55 -0.63
C VAL A 173 -16.85 -11.14 0.32
N ARG A 174 -17.19 -10.23 1.24
CA ARG A 174 -16.27 -9.86 2.32
C ARG A 174 -16.34 -10.85 3.47
N PHE A 175 -15.17 -11.24 3.99
CA PHE A 175 -15.06 -11.91 5.29
C PHE A 175 -14.50 -10.95 6.33
N ARG A 176 -14.83 -11.16 7.61
CA ARG A 176 -14.35 -10.33 8.72
C ARG A 176 -12.82 -10.35 8.76
N HIS A 177 -12.23 -9.18 8.96
CA HIS A 177 -10.79 -9.00 9.00
C HIS A 177 -10.07 -10.08 9.80
N ASN A 178 -9.09 -10.72 9.15
CA ASN A 178 -8.18 -11.71 9.71
C ASN A 178 -8.88 -12.94 10.35
N SER A 179 -10.10 -13.29 9.91
CA SER A 179 -10.87 -14.42 10.47
C SER A 179 -11.01 -15.60 9.50
N VAL A 180 -10.22 -16.64 9.76
CA VAL A 180 -10.29 -17.94 9.06
C VAL A 180 -11.70 -18.54 9.15
N GLU A 181 -12.35 -18.45 10.31
CA GLU A 181 -13.68 -19.03 10.53
C GLU A 181 -14.75 -18.33 9.69
N ASP A 182 -14.68 -16.99 9.57
CA ASP A 182 -15.62 -16.26 8.74
C ASP A 182 -15.36 -16.53 7.26
N LEU A 183 -14.09 -16.59 6.83
CA LEU A 183 -13.72 -16.99 5.46
C LEU A 183 -14.33 -18.36 5.11
N ALA A 184 -14.08 -19.38 5.93
CA ALA A 184 -14.61 -20.73 5.72
C ALA A 184 -16.15 -20.75 5.68
N LYS A 185 -16.80 -20.04 6.61
CA LYS A 185 -18.26 -19.93 6.69
C LYS A 185 -18.86 -19.22 5.47
N ARG A 186 -18.18 -18.21 4.92
CA ARG A 186 -18.61 -17.47 3.73
C ARG A 186 -18.50 -18.36 2.50
N LEU A 187 -17.36 -19.03 2.31
CA LEU A 187 -17.12 -19.96 1.20
C LEU A 187 -18.14 -21.10 1.15
N ALA A 188 -18.44 -21.73 2.30
CA ALA A 188 -19.38 -22.84 2.39
C ALA A 188 -20.83 -22.50 1.99
N ARG A 189 -21.18 -21.20 1.92
CA ARG A 189 -22.52 -20.73 1.53
C ARG A 189 -22.64 -20.41 0.04
N LEU A 190 -21.52 -20.36 -0.68
CA LEU A 190 -21.51 -20.03 -2.10
C LEU A 190 -21.91 -21.26 -2.94
N PRO A 191 -22.46 -21.05 -4.15
CA PRO A 191 -22.77 -22.15 -5.06
C PRO A 191 -21.56 -23.05 -5.31
N ALA A 192 -21.80 -24.37 -5.26
CA ALA A 192 -20.74 -25.37 -5.32
C ALA A 192 -20.04 -25.45 -6.69
N ASP A 193 -20.65 -24.94 -7.75
CA ASP A 193 -20.19 -24.97 -9.14
C ASP A 193 -19.57 -23.63 -9.60
N ALA A 194 -19.95 -22.49 -9.00
CA ALA A 194 -19.43 -21.17 -9.37
C ALA A 194 -17.91 -21.05 -9.17
N LEU A 195 -17.20 -20.38 -10.09
CA LEU A 195 -15.77 -20.13 -9.93
C LEU A 195 -15.53 -19.07 -8.85
N LYS A 196 -14.43 -19.22 -8.11
CA LYS A 196 -14.14 -18.37 -6.95
C LYS A 196 -12.69 -17.94 -6.97
N LEU A 197 -12.45 -16.64 -6.78
CA LEU A 197 -11.13 -16.08 -6.53
C LEU A 197 -11.07 -15.59 -5.09
N VAL A 198 -10.21 -16.19 -4.28
CA VAL A 198 -9.92 -15.72 -2.92
C VAL A 198 -8.69 -14.83 -2.98
N VAL A 199 -8.85 -13.58 -2.57
CA VAL A 199 -7.80 -12.57 -2.55
C VAL A 199 -7.36 -12.32 -1.12
N LEU A 200 -6.07 -12.54 -0.85
CA LEU A 200 -5.44 -12.36 0.45
C LEU A 200 -4.26 -11.39 0.34
N GLU A 201 -3.87 -10.78 1.44
CA GLU A 201 -2.62 -10.02 1.56
C GLU A 201 -1.70 -10.74 2.55
N GLY A 202 -0.41 -10.87 2.26
CA GLY A 202 0.52 -11.49 3.20
C GLY A 202 0.67 -10.67 4.49
N VAL A 203 0.85 -9.36 4.33
CA VAL A 203 0.94 -8.38 5.44
C VAL A 203 -0.16 -7.34 5.28
N TYR A 204 -0.98 -7.18 6.31
CA TYR A 204 -1.98 -6.13 6.37
C TYR A 204 -1.31 -4.78 6.69
N SER A 205 -1.25 -3.91 5.70
CA SER A 205 -0.43 -2.69 5.79
C SER A 205 -0.88 -1.68 6.85
N MET A 206 -2.16 -1.71 7.25
CA MET A 206 -2.72 -0.75 8.20
C MET A 206 -2.04 -0.85 9.58
N LEU A 207 -2.03 -2.06 10.16
CA LEU A 207 -1.46 -2.32 11.48
C LEU A 207 -0.08 -3.00 11.44
N GLY A 208 0.27 -3.62 10.31
CA GLY A 208 1.53 -4.34 10.12
C GLY A 208 1.51 -5.78 10.62
N ASP A 209 0.32 -6.34 10.88
CA ASP A 209 0.11 -7.76 11.19
C ASP A 209 0.12 -8.63 9.94
N VAL A 210 0.35 -9.92 10.15
CA VAL A 210 0.53 -10.94 9.11
C VAL A 210 -0.69 -11.87 9.06
N ALA A 211 -1.15 -12.18 7.84
CA ALA A 211 -2.26 -13.11 7.66
C ALA A 211 -1.87 -14.57 8.02
N PRO A 212 -2.78 -15.36 8.62
CA PRO A 212 -2.61 -16.79 8.85
C PRO A 212 -2.88 -17.56 7.56
N LEU A 213 -1.95 -17.48 6.61
CA LEU A 213 -2.14 -18.04 5.27
C LEU A 213 -2.30 -19.57 5.28
N PRO A 214 -1.59 -20.40 6.07
CA PRO A 214 -1.82 -21.84 6.16
C PRO A 214 -3.28 -22.19 6.44
N GLU A 215 -3.87 -21.53 7.44
CA GLU A 215 -5.24 -21.80 7.86
C GLU A 215 -6.26 -21.29 6.83
N MET A 216 -6.02 -20.09 6.27
CA MET A 216 -6.87 -19.55 5.21
C MET A 216 -6.81 -20.41 3.95
N VAL A 217 -5.61 -20.73 3.45
CA VAL A 217 -5.38 -21.59 2.28
C VAL A 217 -6.01 -22.97 2.49
N ALA A 218 -5.81 -23.58 3.65
CA ALA A 218 -6.43 -24.86 3.98
C ALA A 218 -7.96 -24.80 3.95
N ALA A 219 -8.57 -23.71 4.43
CA ALA A 219 -10.02 -23.51 4.33
C ALA A 219 -10.47 -23.35 2.87
N VAL A 220 -9.71 -22.62 2.04
CA VAL A 220 -10.02 -22.43 0.62
C VAL A 220 -9.92 -23.74 -0.16
N ARG A 221 -8.87 -24.54 0.09
CA ARG A 221 -8.59 -25.80 -0.63
C ARG A 221 -9.58 -26.92 -0.34
N GLN A 222 -10.52 -26.73 0.59
CA GLN A 222 -11.71 -27.60 0.72
C GLN A 222 -12.68 -27.46 -0.46
N HIS A 223 -12.51 -26.44 -1.31
CA HIS A 223 -13.35 -26.14 -2.46
C HIS A 223 -12.51 -26.24 -3.76
N SER A 224 -12.86 -27.18 -4.64
CA SER A 224 -12.08 -27.48 -5.86
C SER A 224 -12.15 -26.41 -6.95
N ASN A 225 -13.11 -25.49 -6.86
CA ASN A 225 -13.33 -24.39 -7.80
C ASN A 225 -12.89 -23.02 -7.25
N CYS A 226 -12.00 -23.04 -6.26
CA CYS A 226 -11.34 -21.85 -5.76
C CYS A 226 -9.92 -21.72 -6.31
N MET A 227 -9.56 -20.50 -6.70
CA MET A 227 -8.18 -20.07 -6.93
C MET A 227 -7.79 -19.04 -5.88
N ILE A 228 -6.50 -18.95 -5.58
CA ILE A 228 -5.94 -18.07 -4.56
C ILE A 228 -5.00 -17.05 -5.21
N LEU A 229 -5.25 -15.77 -4.94
CA LEU A 229 -4.36 -14.67 -5.26
C LEU A 229 -3.85 -14.05 -3.96
N VAL A 230 -2.54 -13.95 -3.81
CA VAL A 230 -1.90 -13.31 -2.65
C VAL A 230 -1.15 -12.05 -3.09
N ASP A 231 -1.41 -10.91 -2.45
CA ASP A 231 -0.59 -9.71 -2.59
C ASP A 231 0.59 -9.76 -1.61
N GLU A 232 1.81 -9.75 -2.15
CA GLU A 232 3.07 -9.78 -1.39
C GLU A 232 3.86 -8.47 -1.48
N ALA A 233 3.18 -7.36 -1.75
CA ALA A 233 3.81 -6.05 -1.88
C ALA A 233 4.55 -5.61 -0.59
N HIS A 234 4.10 -6.06 0.58
CA HIS A 234 4.68 -5.73 1.87
C HIS A 234 5.57 -6.85 2.44
N GLY A 235 5.87 -7.92 1.69
CA GLY A 235 6.74 -9.01 2.13
C GLY A 235 8.00 -9.22 1.27
N MET A 236 8.05 -8.62 0.08
CA MET A 236 9.09 -8.85 -0.92
C MET A 236 10.50 -8.52 -0.42
N GLY A 237 11.38 -9.52 -0.46
CA GLY A 237 12.80 -9.46 -0.12
C GLY A 237 13.14 -9.84 1.32
N PHE A 238 12.15 -10.02 2.21
CA PHE A 238 12.43 -10.22 3.64
C PHE A 238 11.54 -11.24 4.38
N PHE A 239 10.56 -11.85 3.72
CA PHE A 239 9.85 -13.05 4.18
C PHE A 239 10.10 -14.23 3.24
N GLY A 240 10.18 -15.43 3.80
CA GLY A 240 10.43 -16.68 3.09
C GLY A 240 11.91 -16.92 2.82
N GLN A 241 12.30 -18.16 2.54
CA GLN A 241 13.72 -18.50 2.32
C GLN A 241 14.35 -17.67 1.20
N ASN A 242 13.63 -17.43 0.11
CA ASN A 242 14.08 -16.70 -1.06
C ASN A 242 13.58 -15.24 -1.09
N GLY A 243 12.88 -14.79 -0.05
CA GLY A 243 12.35 -13.42 0.02
C GLY A 243 11.06 -13.24 -0.77
N ARG A 244 10.33 -14.30 -1.13
CA ARG A 244 9.16 -14.20 -2.01
C ARG A 244 7.95 -13.59 -1.32
N GLY A 245 7.85 -13.74 -0.01
CA GLY A 245 6.73 -13.22 0.77
C GLY A 245 6.32 -14.11 1.94
N VAL A 246 5.25 -13.71 2.60
CA VAL A 246 4.65 -14.43 3.74
C VAL A 246 4.20 -15.83 3.32
N TYR A 247 3.63 -15.97 2.12
CA TYR A 247 3.18 -17.26 1.61
C TYR A 247 4.31 -18.30 1.48
N GLU A 248 5.54 -17.86 1.18
CA GLU A 248 6.74 -18.70 1.19
C GLU A 248 7.18 -19.01 2.63
N GLU A 249 7.24 -18.01 3.51
CA GLU A 249 7.62 -18.17 4.93
C GLU A 249 6.73 -19.20 5.64
N GLN A 250 5.42 -19.15 5.35
CA GLN A 250 4.44 -20.01 5.99
C GLN A 250 4.22 -21.35 5.25
N GLY A 251 5.00 -21.62 4.19
CA GLY A 251 5.05 -22.94 3.54
C GLY A 251 3.84 -23.29 2.67
N VAL A 252 3.12 -22.31 2.14
CA VAL A 252 1.94 -22.50 1.26
C VAL A 252 2.19 -22.17 -0.20
N GLU A 253 3.46 -22.06 -0.61
CA GLU A 253 3.87 -21.68 -1.97
C GLU A 253 3.23 -22.53 -3.08
N ALA A 254 3.13 -23.85 -2.88
CA ALA A 254 2.54 -24.75 -3.88
C ALA A 254 1.02 -24.57 -4.05
N ASP A 255 0.36 -23.95 -3.07
CA ASP A 255 -1.09 -23.76 -3.02
C ASP A 255 -1.52 -22.34 -3.37
N VAL A 256 -0.61 -21.46 -3.80
CA VAL A 256 -0.96 -20.11 -4.28
C VAL A 256 -0.95 -20.09 -5.81
N ASP A 257 -2.08 -19.74 -6.42
CA ASP A 257 -2.22 -19.76 -7.88
C ASP A 257 -1.62 -18.51 -8.54
N PHE A 258 -1.74 -17.36 -7.89
CA PHE A 258 -1.27 -16.06 -8.37
C PHE A 258 -0.63 -15.27 -7.22
N VAL A 259 0.50 -14.63 -7.50
CA VAL A 259 1.09 -13.64 -6.58
C VAL A 259 1.11 -12.29 -7.29
N VAL A 260 0.51 -11.28 -6.66
CA VAL A 260 0.59 -9.88 -7.09
C VAL A 260 1.60 -9.14 -6.23
N GLY A 261 2.29 -8.17 -6.83
CA GLY A 261 3.19 -7.29 -6.09
C GLY A 261 3.45 -5.97 -6.82
N THR A 262 4.40 -5.21 -6.30
CA THR A 262 4.71 -3.85 -6.75
C THR A 262 6.19 -3.60 -6.85
N PHE A 263 6.58 -2.71 -7.77
CA PHE A 263 7.95 -2.18 -7.82
C PHE A 263 8.14 -0.93 -6.94
N SER A 264 7.06 -0.41 -6.34
CA SER A 264 7.08 0.85 -5.59
C SER A 264 7.41 0.76 -4.11
N LYS A 265 7.82 -0.42 -3.64
CA LYS A 265 8.18 -0.67 -2.24
C LYS A 265 9.63 -1.16 -2.18
N SER A 266 9.89 -2.43 -1.85
CA SER A 266 11.24 -2.98 -1.74
C SER A 266 12.12 -2.79 -2.98
N VAL A 267 11.52 -2.85 -4.18
CA VAL A 267 12.23 -2.68 -5.47
C VAL A 267 12.65 -1.23 -5.74
N GLY A 268 11.98 -0.24 -5.14
CA GLY A 268 12.43 1.16 -5.17
C GLY A 268 12.19 1.93 -6.48
N THR A 269 11.18 1.59 -7.28
CA THR A 269 10.78 2.38 -8.48
C THR A 269 9.25 2.45 -8.63
N VAL A 270 8.67 2.26 -9.81
CA VAL A 270 7.23 2.20 -10.05
C VAL A 270 6.88 1.06 -11.01
N GLY A 271 5.72 0.45 -10.80
CA GLY A 271 5.27 -0.72 -11.56
C GLY A 271 4.51 -1.70 -10.68
N GLY A 272 3.84 -2.64 -11.31
CA GLY A 272 3.15 -3.75 -10.66
C GLY A 272 3.44 -5.04 -11.41
N PHE A 273 3.13 -6.17 -10.80
CA PHE A 273 3.25 -7.45 -11.48
C PHE A 273 2.26 -8.47 -10.95
N CYS A 274 2.03 -9.49 -11.77
CA CYS A 274 1.44 -10.75 -11.35
C CYS A 274 2.32 -11.89 -11.88
N VAL A 275 2.60 -12.88 -11.03
CA VAL A 275 3.34 -14.10 -11.41
C VAL A 275 2.47 -15.34 -11.16
N SER A 276 2.65 -16.36 -11.98
CA SER A 276 1.88 -17.60 -11.87
C SER A 276 2.55 -18.76 -12.62
N ASN A 277 2.26 -19.98 -12.16
CA ASN A 277 2.56 -21.22 -12.85
C ASN A 277 1.37 -21.74 -13.68
N HIS A 278 0.23 -21.04 -13.69
CA HIS A 278 -0.94 -21.50 -14.44
C HIS A 278 -0.64 -21.53 -15.95
N PRO A 279 -0.86 -22.67 -16.65
CA PRO A 279 -0.42 -22.85 -18.03
C PRO A 279 -1.12 -21.93 -19.04
N LYS A 280 -2.24 -21.30 -18.65
CA LYS A 280 -2.97 -20.34 -19.47
C LYS A 280 -2.72 -18.88 -19.06
N PHE A 281 -1.84 -18.60 -18.10
CA PHE A 281 -1.67 -17.27 -17.49
C PHE A 281 -1.44 -16.15 -18.51
N GLU A 282 -0.63 -16.40 -19.53
CA GLU A 282 -0.24 -15.41 -20.54
C GLU A 282 -1.42 -14.88 -21.38
N ILE A 283 -2.59 -15.55 -21.37
CA ILE A 283 -3.81 -15.04 -22.03
C ILE A 283 -4.23 -13.67 -21.48
N LEU A 284 -3.92 -13.38 -20.21
CA LEU A 284 -4.26 -12.12 -19.57
C LEU A 284 -3.67 -10.91 -20.31
N ARG A 285 -2.55 -11.06 -21.01
CA ARG A 285 -1.98 -9.97 -21.81
C ARG A 285 -2.90 -9.49 -22.94
N LEU A 286 -3.79 -10.36 -23.42
CA LEU A 286 -4.70 -10.06 -24.52
C LEU A 286 -6.02 -9.44 -24.04
N VAL A 287 -6.42 -9.72 -22.81
CA VAL A 287 -7.77 -9.40 -22.31
C VAL A 287 -7.78 -8.44 -21.12
N CYS A 288 -6.67 -8.31 -20.39
CA CYS A 288 -6.59 -7.46 -19.21
C CYS A 288 -6.51 -5.98 -19.60
N ARG A 289 -7.63 -5.26 -19.48
CA ARG A 289 -7.76 -3.87 -19.94
C ARG A 289 -6.72 -2.92 -19.30
N PRO A 290 -6.44 -2.97 -17.98
CA PRO A 290 -5.42 -2.11 -17.37
C PRO A 290 -3.99 -2.36 -17.85
N TYR A 291 -3.70 -3.50 -18.49
CA TYR A 291 -2.44 -3.79 -19.16
C TYR A 291 -2.43 -3.34 -20.62
N VAL A 292 -3.53 -3.60 -21.35
CA VAL A 292 -3.63 -3.32 -22.79
C VAL A 292 -3.73 -1.82 -23.08
N PHE A 293 -4.55 -1.08 -22.34
CA PHE A 293 -4.90 0.32 -22.65
C PHE A 293 -4.10 1.33 -21.82
N THR A 294 -2.81 1.07 -21.66
CA THR A 294 -1.87 1.98 -21.00
C THR A 294 -0.51 1.91 -21.68
N ALA A 295 0.29 2.97 -21.59
CA ALA A 295 1.68 2.92 -22.03
C ALA A 295 2.48 1.98 -21.12
N SER A 296 3.47 1.29 -21.68
CA SER A 296 4.43 0.55 -20.89
C SER A 296 5.34 1.48 -20.08
N LEU A 297 6.02 0.91 -19.08
CA LEU A 297 6.94 1.65 -18.23
C LEU A 297 8.14 2.18 -19.02
N PRO A 298 8.73 3.32 -18.61
CA PRO A 298 9.98 3.81 -19.19
C PRO A 298 11.11 2.76 -19.14
N PRO A 299 12.02 2.73 -20.12
CA PRO A 299 13.18 1.84 -20.11
C PRO A 299 14.00 1.91 -18.82
N SER A 300 14.20 3.11 -18.27
CA SER A 300 14.92 3.32 -17.01
C SER A 300 14.22 2.71 -15.79
N VAL A 301 12.89 2.68 -15.80
CA VAL A 301 12.10 2.08 -14.72
C VAL A 301 12.23 0.55 -14.75
N VAL A 302 12.07 -0.08 -15.93
CA VAL A 302 12.20 -1.54 -16.01
C VAL A 302 13.64 -2.01 -15.79
N ALA A 303 14.64 -1.22 -16.19
CA ALA A 303 16.05 -1.51 -15.92
C ALA A 303 16.39 -1.44 -14.42
N THR A 304 15.96 -0.38 -13.73
CA THR A 304 16.18 -0.26 -12.27
C THR A 304 15.44 -1.37 -11.51
N ALA A 305 14.20 -1.67 -11.90
CA ALA A 305 13.42 -2.77 -11.33
C ALA A 305 14.14 -4.13 -11.51
N ALA A 306 14.56 -4.48 -12.73
CA ALA A 306 15.23 -5.74 -13.00
C ALA A 306 16.51 -5.92 -12.17
N THR A 307 17.36 -4.88 -12.10
CA THR A 307 18.57 -4.88 -11.28
C THR A 307 18.24 -5.06 -9.80
N SER A 308 17.28 -4.27 -9.28
CA SER A 308 16.90 -4.37 -7.87
C SER A 308 16.33 -5.75 -7.52
N ILE A 309 15.44 -6.31 -8.36
CA ILE A 309 14.84 -7.64 -8.13
C ILE A 309 15.92 -8.71 -8.02
N ARG A 310 16.90 -8.71 -8.94
CA ARG A 310 18.01 -9.67 -8.92
C ARG A 310 18.86 -9.53 -7.66
N LYS A 311 19.14 -8.30 -7.21
CA LYS A 311 19.88 -8.07 -5.96
C LYS A 311 19.10 -8.51 -4.73
N LEU A 312 17.77 -8.33 -4.71
CA LEU A 312 16.91 -8.76 -3.61
C LEU A 312 16.95 -10.29 -3.38
N MET A 313 17.21 -11.10 -4.41
CA MET A 313 17.41 -12.56 -4.28
C MET A 313 18.59 -12.93 -3.36
N HIS A 314 19.52 -12.01 -3.13
CA HIS A 314 20.76 -12.24 -2.38
C HIS A 314 20.98 -11.22 -1.24
N ALA A 315 19.96 -10.43 -0.90
CA ALA A 315 20.06 -9.31 0.05
C ALA A 315 19.96 -9.74 1.54
N GLY A 316 20.60 -10.85 1.91
CA GLY A 316 20.50 -11.46 3.24
C GLY A 316 20.89 -10.52 4.39
N GLU A 317 21.95 -9.72 4.21
CA GLU A 317 22.40 -8.74 5.21
C GLU A 317 21.36 -7.63 5.43
N LYS A 318 20.83 -7.04 4.34
CA LYS A 318 19.76 -6.04 4.40
C LYS A 318 18.51 -6.60 5.07
N ARG A 319 18.13 -7.84 4.76
CA ARG A 319 17.00 -8.54 5.39
C ARG A 319 17.20 -8.68 6.89
N ALA A 320 18.36 -9.16 7.32
CA ALA A 320 18.67 -9.34 8.74
C ALA A 320 18.66 -8.00 9.49
N HIS A 321 19.24 -6.95 8.88
CA HIS A 321 19.25 -5.61 9.45
C HIS A 321 17.84 -5.02 9.57
N LEU A 322 17.01 -5.14 8.52
CA LEU A 322 15.60 -4.70 8.56
C LEU A 322 14.83 -5.34 9.71
N TRP A 323 14.98 -6.66 9.92
CA TRP A 323 14.33 -7.35 11.03
C TRP A 323 14.85 -6.92 12.39
N LYS A 324 16.18 -6.77 12.54
CA LYS A 324 16.81 -6.24 13.76
C LYS A 324 16.24 -4.86 14.12
N ASN A 325 16.17 -3.96 13.14
CA ASN A 325 15.61 -2.63 13.32
C ASN A 325 14.13 -2.69 13.72
N SER A 326 13.36 -3.56 13.06
CA SER A 326 11.92 -3.68 13.30
C SER A 326 11.63 -4.19 14.71
N GLN A 327 12.39 -5.19 15.16
CA GLN A 327 12.32 -5.72 16.52
C GLN A 327 12.72 -4.66 17.56
N ARG A 328 13.77 -3.90 17.29
CA ARG A 328 14.26 -2.88 18.22
C ARG A 328 13.29 -1.71 18.36
N LEU A 329 12.78 -1.17 17.26
CA LEU A 329 11.79 -0.10 17.31
C LEU A 329 10.49 -0.57 17.97
N HIS A 330 9.99 -1.76 17.63
CA HIS A 330 8.75 -2.31 18.20
C HIS A 330 8.88 -2.46 19.72
N LYS A 331 9.99 -3.07 20.18
CA LYS A 331 10.28 -3.20 21.60
C LYS A 331 10.44 -1.83 22.28
N GLY A 332 11.20 -0.91 21.69
CA GLY A 332 11.43 0.42 22.25
C GLY A 332 10.13 1.20 22.46
N LEU A 333 9.26 1.23 21.46
CA LEU A 333 7.97 1.92 21.58
C LEU A 333 7.04 1.22 22.59
N THR A 334 7.05 -0.11 22.65
CA THR A 334 6.29 -0.87 23.66
C THR A 334 6.78 -0.57 25.08
N ASP A 335 8.10 -0.57 25.30
CA ASP A 335 8.71 -0.31 26.62
C ASP A 335 8.45 1.14 27.10
N LEU A 336 8.31 2.10 26.17
CA LEU A 336 7.90 3.47 26.46
C LEU A 336 6.40 3.61 26.83
N GLY A 337 5.60 2.56 26.63
CA GLY A 337 4.18 2.55 26.97
C GLY A 337 3.23 2.88 25.81
N PHE A 338 3.71 2.96 24.56
CA PHE A 338 2.81 3.12 23.42
C PHE A 338 1.98 1.86 23.18
N THR A 339 0.71 2.04 22.81
CA THR A 339 -0.12 0.94 22.30
C THR A 339 0.18 0.71 20.83
N LEU A 340 0.60 -0.51 20.47
CA LEU A 340 0.92 -0.87 19.09
C LEU A 340 -0.16 -1.76 18.46
N GLY A 341 -0.27 -1.72 17.14
CA GLY A 341 -1.18 -2.56 16.36
C GLY A 341 -0.89 -4.06 16.47
N THR A 342 0.34 -4.44 16.83
CA THR A 342 0.74 -5.83 17.01
C THR A 342 1.40 -6.05 18.37
N LYS A 343 1.17 -7.23 18.96
CA LYS A 343 1.81 -7.64 20.22
C LYS A 343 3.30 -7.97 20.06
N THR A 344 3.70 -8.36 18.85
CA THR A 344 5.07 -8.72 18.48
C THR A 344 5.42 -8.04 17.16
N PRO A 345 6.71 -7.84 16.84
CA PRO A 345 7.13 -7.34 15.54
C PRO A 345 6.86 -8.40 14.47
N GLN A 346 5.75 -8.26 13.75
CA GLN A 346 5.32 -9.22 12.73
C GLN A 346 5.76 -8.81 11.32
N SER A 347 6.10 -7.54 11.08
CA SER A 347 6.56 -7.03 9.79
C SER A 347 7.48 -5.82 9.98
N ALA A 348 7.89 -5.20 8.87
CA ALA A 348 8.63 -3.93 8.86
C ALA A 348 7.73 -2.70 9.08
N ILE A 349 6.44 -2.89 9.38
CA ILE A 349 5.49 -1.83 9.72
C ILE A 349 5.20 -1.92 11.22
N ILE A 350 5.23 -0.78 11.89
CA ILE A 350 4.82 -0.64 13.29
C ILE A 350 3.80 0.49 13.36
N ALA A 351 2.57 0.17 13.73
CA ALA A 351 1.50 1.14 13.91
C ALA A 351 1.36 1.50 15.40
N VAL A 352 1.56 2.76 15.75
CA VAL A 352 1.19 3.32 17.06
C VAL A 352 -0.27 3.73 17.03
N ILE A 353 -1.07 3.21 17.96
CA ILE A 353 -2.50 3.53 18.11
C ILE A 353 -2.64 4.68 19.10
N LEU A 354 -3.36 5.72 18.69
CA LEU A 354 -3.62 6.92 19.49
C LEU A 354 -5.11 7.05 19.79
N THR A 355 -5.45 7.78 20.86
CA THR A 355 -6.81 7.81 21.42
C THR A 355 -7.79 8.57 20.54
N ASP A 356 -7.34 9.66 19.94
CA ASP A 356 -8.17 10.56 19.16
C ASP A 356 -7.36 11.30 18.09
N GLN A 357 -8.08 11.98 17.21
CA GLN A 357 -7.49 12.77 16.11
C GLN A 357 -6.56 13.87 16.61
N THR A 358 -6.90 14.53 17.72
CA THR A 358 -6.13 15.66 18.24
C THR A 358 -4.76 15.18 18.71
N GLN A 359 -4.72 14.09 19.48
CA GLN A 359 -3.47 13.46 19.91
C GLN A 359 -2.64 12.97 18.72
N ALA A 360 -3.28 12.38 17.69
CA ALA A 360 -2.58 11.93 16.49
C ALA A 360 -1.91 13.04 15.70
N VAL A 361 -2.62 14.15 15.48
CA VAL A 361 -2.08 15.32 14.78
C VAL A 361 -0.97 15.97 15.61
N ALA A 362 -1.16 16.12 16.92
CA ALA A 362 -0.17 16.70 17.81
C ALA A 362 1.13 15.87 17.87
N MET A 363 1.01 14.54 17.99
CA MET A 363 2.17 13.63 17.97
C MET A 363 2.91 13.70 16.65
N TRP A 364 2.18 13.58 15.53
CA TRP A 364 2.77 13.63 14.20
C TRP A 364 3.51 14.94 13.95
N GLN A 365 2.90 16.07 14.30
CA GLN A 365 3.51 17.38 14.13
C GLN A 365 4.75 17.55 15.03
N THR A 366 4.66 17.14 16.30
CA THR A 366 5.81 17.22 17.23
C THR A 366 6.98 16.38 16.72
N LEU A 367 6.73 15.16 16.23
CA LEU A 367 7.76 14.32 15.60
C LEU A 367 8.38 15.00 14.38
N LEU A 368 7.56 15.59 13.50
CA LEU A 368 8.04 16.30 12.32
C LEU A 368 8.91 17.50 12.71
N GLU A 369 8.49 18.26 13.72
CA GLU A 369 9.24 19.38 14.29
C GLU A 369 10.53 18.93 14.99
N LEU A 370 10.61 17.71 15.50
CA LEU A 370 11.84 17.10 16.02
C LEU A 370 12.77 16.58 14.91
N GLY A 371 12.28 16.48 13.68
CA GLY A 371 13.04 15.96 12.53
C GLY A 371 12.79 14.47 12.28
N LEU A 372 11.58 13.97 12.54
CA LEU A 372 11.14 12.61 12.19
C LEU A 372 9.85 12.65 11.38
N TYR A 373 9.87 12.06 10.19
CA TYR A 373 8.68 11.86 9.37
C TYR A 373 8.12 10.44 9.53
N VAL A 374 6.84 10.34 9.90
CA VAL A 374 6.04 9.11 9.91
C VAL A 374 4.73 9.33 9.16
N ASN A 375 4.07 8.25 8.74
CA ASN A 375 2.76 8.34 8.10
C ASN A 375 1.67 8.45 9.16
N MET A 376 0.80 9.46 9.06
CA MET A 376 -0.42 9.53 9.86
C MET A 376 -1.60 8.94 9.08
N ALA A 377 -2.35 8.02 9.69
CA ALA A 377 -3.58 7.46 9.11
C ALA A 377 -4.78 7.73 10.04
N ARG A 378 -5.89 8.16 9.44
CA ARG A 378 -7.13 8.60 10.12
C ARG A 378 -8.34 8.18 9.28
N PRO A 379 -9.55 8.12 9.85
CA PRO A 379 -10.76 7.92 9.05
C PRO A 379 -10.84 8.95 7.91
N PRO A 380 -11.34 8.58 6.72
CA PRO A 380 -11.90 7.28 6.36
C PRO A 380 -10.88 6.22 5.94
N ALA A 381 -9.57 6.50 6.01
CA ALA A 381 -8.53 5.53 5.64
C ALA A 381 -8.35 4.40 6.67
N THR A 382 -8.78 4.63 7.91
CA THR A 382 -8.86 3.65 8.99
C THR A 382 -10.32 3.46 9.44
N PRO A 383 -10.67 2.36 10.13
CA PRO A 383 -11.96 2.22 10.77
C PRO A 383 -12.27 3.41 11.69
N ALA A 384 -13.56 3.74 11.83
CA ALA A 384 -14.00 4.83 12.69
C ALA A 384 -13.43 4.68 14.12
N GLY A 385 -12.86 5.76 14.65
CA GLY A 385 -12.24 5.78 15.98
C GLY A 385 -10.81 5.23 16.06
N THR A 386 -10.19 4.84 14.94
CA THR A 386 -8.80 4.39 14.90
C THR A 386 -7.89 5.46 14.32
N PHE A 387 -6.90 5.93 15.09
CA PHE A 387 -5.92 6.94 14.66
C PHE A 387 -4.51 6.38 14.82
N LEU A 388 -3.73 6.41 13.74
CA LEU A 388 -2.45 5.70 13.69
C LEU A 388 -1.29 6.61 13.29
N LEU A 389 -0.13 6.39 13.91
CA LEU A 389 1.17 6.73 13.34
C LEU A 389 1.84 5.45 12.86
N ARG A 390 1.97 5.32 11.54
CA ARG A 390 2.55 4.17 10.88
C ARG A 390 4.02 4.43 10.58
N CYS A 391 4.86 3.70 11.29
CA CYS A 391 6.29 3.64 11.08
C CYS A 391 6.58 2.50 10.10
N SER A 392 7.44 2.75 9.12
CA SER A 392 7.91 1.73 8.18
C SER A 392 9.43 1.79 8.07
N LEU A 393 10.08 0.69 8.46
CA LEU A 393 11.52 0.64 8.58
C LEU A 393 12.20 0.41 7.24
N CYS A 394 13.47 0.82 7.19
CA CYS A 394 14.40 0.60 6.10
C CYS A 394 15.59 -0.23 6.62
N ALA A 395 16.13 -1.11 5.78
CA ALA A 395 17.35 -1.86 6.03
C ALA A 395 18.57 -0.93 6.24
N GLU A 396 18.50 0.31 5.73
CA GLU A 396 19.57 1.32 5.84
C GLU A 396 19.41 2.25 7.05
N HIS A 397 18.40 2.04 7.91
CA HIS A 397 18.41 2.72 9.21
C HIS A 397 19.57 2.17 10.03
N SER A 398 20.47 3.03 10.50
CA SER A 398 21.52 2.60 11.42
C SER A 398 20.96 2.34 12.81
N ASP A 399 21.70 1.58 13.63
CA ASP A 399 21.35 1.35 15.04
C ASP A 399 21.16 2.69 15.78
N GLU A 400 22.01 3.67 15.51
CA GLU A 400 21.94 5.01 16.11
C GLU A 400 20.71 5.78 15.66
N GLN A 401 20.30 5.65 14.39
CA GLN A 401 19.05 6.27 13.93
C GLN A 401 17.84 5.65 14.63
N VAL A 402 17.82 4.33 14.83
CA VAL A 402 16.72 3.68 15.56
C VAL A 402 16.65 4.15 17.02
N GLU A 403 17.79 4.34 17.69
CA GLU A 403 17.81 4.93 19.03
C GLU A 403 17.32 6.39 19.06
N GLN A 404 17.75 7.19 18.08
CA GLN A 404 17.27 8.57 17.94
C GLN A 404 15.77 8.63 17.71
N ILE A 405 15.23 7.74 16.88
CA ILE A 405 13.79 7.60 16.63
C ILE A 405 13.06 7.31 17.94
N ILE A 406 13.52 6.34 18.74
CA ILE A 406 12.90 5.99 20.02
C ILE A 406 12.91 7.19 20.97
N GLY A 407 14.03 7.92 21.07
CA GLY A 407 14.12 9.14 21.89
C GLY A 407 13.20 10.27 21.42
N MET A 408 13.02 10.44 20.10
CA MET A 408 12.07 11.41 19.54
C MET A 408 10.62 11.03 19.86
N PHE A 409 10.28 9.73 19.78
CA PHE A 409 8.97 9.23 20.20
C PHE A 409 8.73 9.42 21.70
N GLU A 410 9.72 9.18 22.55
CA GLU A 410 9.60 9.46 23.99
C GLU A 410 9.33 10.94 24.25
N ALA A 411 10.10 11.83 23.63
CA ALA A 411 9.96 13.28 23.81
C ALA A 411 8.58 13.78 23.34
N ALA A 412 8.16 13.39 22.12
CA ALA A 412 6.85 13.75 21.59
C ALA A 412 5.72 13.15 22.43
N GLY A 413 5.84 11.88 22.80
CA GLY A 413 4.85 11.16 23.57
C GLY A 413 4.56 11.81 24.93
N LYS A 414 5.61 12.25 25.64
CA LYS A 414 5.46 13.01 26.90
C LYS A 414 4.87 14.40 26.67
N ALA A 415 5.31 15.10 25.62
CA ALA A 415 4.84 16.45 25.31
C ALA A 415 3.33 16.50 24.97
N THR A 416 2.81 15.45 24.33
CA THR A 416 1.40 15.36 23.93
C THR A 416 0.54 14.51 24.86
N GLY A 417 1.11 13.96 25.94
CA GLY A 417 0.43 13.05 26.85
C GLY A 417 -0.01 11.72 26.23
N ALA A 418 0.68 11.26 25.17
CA ALA A 418 0.45 9.93 24.59
C ALA A 418 1.09 8.81 25.44
N ILE A 419 2.11 9.14 26.22
CA ILE A 419 2.71 8.30 27.27
C ILE A 419 2.98 9.17 28.51
N THR A 420 3.26 8.53 29.65
CA THR A 420 3.52 9.19 30.95
C THR A 420 4.95 9.65 31.15
#